data_AF-G3IHM7-F1
#
_entry.id   AF-G3IHM7-F1
#
_cell.length_a   1.000
_cell.length_b   1.000
_cell.length_c   1.000
_cell.angle_alpha   90.00
_cell.angle_beta   90.00
_cell.angle_gamma   90.00
#
_symmetry.space_group_name_H-M   'P 1'
#
loop_
_entity.id
_entity.type
_entity.pdbx_description
1 polymer ?
#
loop_
_entity_poly.entity_id
_entity_poly.type
_entity_poly.pdbx_seq_one_letter_code
_entity_poly.pdbx_strand_id
1 'polypeptide(L)'
;MEKHCLLFLLSFSLFLGFLQALSCFQCDLLNSEGICEKGESICETESDQQCAMVEVSTGPRIQYMIQECSNLCINQTFTEKYITVKYTCCNNTSFCNQP
;
A
#
# COMPACT_ATOMS: atom_id res chain seq x y z
N MET A 1 11.14 -20.98 -37.09
CA MET A 1 10.57 -19.65 -36.80
C MET A 1 9.53 -19.70 -35.67
N GLU A 2 8.63 -20.70 -35.65
CA GLU A 2 7.58 -20.85 -34.62
C GLU A 2 8.06 -21.01 -33.16
N LYS A 3 9.09 -21.85 -32.91
CA LYS A 3 9.61 -22.08 -31.53
C LYS A 3 10.17 -20.83 -30.86
N HIS A 4 10.80 -19.94 -31.63
CA HIS A 4 11.35 -18.68 -31.10
C HIS A 4 10.22 -17.70 -30.77
N CYS A 5 9.15 -17.69 -31.57
CA CYS A 5 7.97 -16.89 -31.31
C CYS A 5 7.25 -17.35 -30.04
N LEU A 6 7.11 -18.66 -29.84
CA LEU A 6 6.53 -19.23 -28.61
C LEU A 6 7.36 -18.89 -27.36
N LEU A 7 8.69 -19.00 -27.44
CA LEU A 7 9.58 -18.64 -26.31
C LEU A 7 9.48 -17.14 -25.96
N PHE A 8 9.34 -16.29 -26.97
CA PHE A 8 9.18 -14.85 -26.81
C PHE A 8 7.83 -14.51 -26.17
N LEU A 9 6.74 -15.15 -26.59
CA LEU A 9 5.42 -14.96 -25.98
C LEU A 9 5.37 -15.43 -24.53
N LEU A 10 6.05 -16.54 -24.20
CA LEU A 10 6.13 -17.09 -22.84
C LEU A 10 6.96 -16.21 -21.90
N SER A 11 8.06 -15.66 -22.38
CA SER A 11 8.86 -14.71 -21.62
C SER A 11 8.13 -13.38 -21.41
N PHE A 12 7.43 -12.88 -22.44
CA PHE A 12 6.63 -11.66 -22.34
C PHE A 12 5.44 -11.80 -21.38
N SER A 13 4.75 -12.94 -21.38
CA SER A 13 3.64 -13.19 -20.45
C SER A 13 4.11 -13.35 -19.00
N LEU A 14 5.28 -13.97 -18.77
CA LEU A 14 5.91 -14.01 -17.45
C LEU A 14 6.33 -12.60 -16.98
N PHE A 15 6.79 -11.75 -17.89
CA PHE A 15 7.16 -10.36 -17.58
C PHE A 15 5.95 -9.50 -17.21
N LEU A 16 4.82 -9.67 -17.92
CA LEU A 16 3.56 -8.99 -17.63
C LEU A 16 2.93 -9.46 -16.30
N GLY A 17 3.09 -10.74 -15.94
CA GLY A 17 2.61 -11.27 -14.66
C GLY A 17 3.30 -10.66 -13.43
N PHE A 18 4.44 -9.98 -13.60
CA PHE A 18 5.18 -9.31 -12.53
C PHE A 18 4.66 -7.88 -12.24
N LEU A 19 3.84 -7.31 -13.12
CA LEU A 19 3.30 -5.94 -13.05
C LEU A 19 1.81 -5.93 -12.70
N GLN A 20 1.39 -6.77 -11.75
CA GLN A 20 -0.01 -6.75 -11.33
C GLN A 20 -0.26 -5.56 -10.40
N ALA A 21 -1.06 -4.61 -10.87
CA ALA A 21 -1.56 -3.52 -10.03
C ALA A 21 -2.34 -4.11 -8.84
N LEU A 22 -2.04 -3.63 -7.65
CA LEU A 22 -2.71 -4.01 -6.42
C LEU A 22 -3.80 -3.00 -6.13
N SER A 23 -4.99 -3.47 -5.78
CA SER A 23 -6.01 -2.62 -5.20
C SER A 23 -5.67 -2.42 -3.72
N CYS A 24 -5.66 -1.19 -3.21
CA CYS A 24 -5.42 -0.89 -1.80
C CYS A 24 -6.62 -0.15 -1.21
N PHE A 25 -6.83 -0.25 0.10
CA PHE A 25 -7.76 0.67 0.76
C PHE A 25 -7.20 2.08 0.69
N GLN A 26 -8.09 3.05 0.50
CA GLN A 26 -7.76 4.46 0.61
C GLN A 26 -8.71 5.11 1.63
N CYS A 27 -8.11 5.82 2.58
CA CYS A 27 -8.84 6.53 3.62
C CYS A 27 -7.95 7.66 4.15
N ASP A 28 -8.45 8.90 4.11
CA ASP A 28 -7.74 10.09 4.60
C ASP A 28 -7.76 10.19 6.13
N LEU A 29 -8.78 9.59 6.77
CA LEU A 29 -8.97 9.60 8.22
C LEU A 29 -9.65 8.30 8.69
N LEU A 30 -8.84 7.31 9.02
CA LEU A 30 -9.26 6.05 9.62
C LEU A 30 -9.13 6.16 11.14
N ASN A 31 -10.22 6.03 11.88
CA ASN A 31 -10.17 6.18 13.34
C ASN A 31 -9.57 4.92 14.02
N SER A 32 -9.34 4.99 15.33
CA SER A 32 -8.72 3.89 16.09
C SER A 32 -9.54 2.59 16.15
N GLU A 33 -10.81 2.62 15.75
CA GLU A 33 -11.67 1.44 15.63
C GLU A 33 -11.63 0.81 14.23
N GLY A 34 -10.87 1.40 13.30
CA GLY A 34 -10.79 0.96 11.91
C GLY A 34 -11.95 1.43 11.04
N ILE A 35 -12.71 2.46 11.46
CA ILE A 35 -13.79 3.04 10.67
C ILE A 35 -13.23 4.22 9.87
N CYS A 36 -13.45 4.22 8.55
CA CYS A 36 -13.05 5.33 7.71
C CYS A 36 -14.03 6.49 7.86
N GLU A 37 -13.60 7.57 8.49
CA GLU A 37 -14.43 8.75 8.74
C GLU A 37 -14.41 9.73 7.56
N LYS A 38 -13.36 9.65 6.72
CA LYS A 38 -13.20 10.53 5.55
C LYS A 38 -12.35 9.87 4.45
N GLY A 39 -12.79 10.05 3.20
CA GLY A 39 -11.99 9.70 2.03
C GLY A 39 -12.00 8.21 1.68
N GLU A 40 -13.01 7.46 2.16
CA GLU A 40 -13.15 6.03 1.86
C GLU A 40 -13.23 5.79 0.36
N SER A 41 -12.26 5.05 -0.16
CA SER A 41 -12.18 4.66 -1.56
C SER A 41 -11.21 3.49 -1.72
N ILE A 42 -10.98 3.09 -2.97
CA ILE A 42 -9.98 2.10 -3.35
C ILE A 42 -9.08 2.76 -4.39
N CYS A 43 -7.78 2.58 -4.24
CA CYS A 43 -6.79 2.97 -5.25
C CYS A 43 -6.16 1.72 -5.87
N GLU A 44 -5.63 1.86 -7.08
CA GLU A 44 -4.80 0.85 -7.73
C GLU A 44 -3.36 1.38 -7.79
N THR A 45 -2.38 0.55 -7.40
CA THR A 45 -0.98 0.94 -7.43
C THR A 45 -0.50 1.14 -8.87
N GLU A 46 0.15 2.27 -9.12
CA GLU A 46 0.85 2.56 -10.38
C GLU A 46 2.36 2.41 -10.21
N SER A 47 3.03 1.79 -11.20
CA SER A 47 4.50 1.66 -11.23
C SER A 47 5.10 1.08 -9.94
N ASP A 48 5.84 1.89 -9.16
CA ASP A 48 6.53 1.48 -7.93
C ASP A 48 5.71 1.75 -6.66
N GLN A 49 4.44 2.16 -6.82
CA GLN A 49 3.54 2.35 -5.69
C GLN A 49 3.29 1.04 -4.95
N GLN A 50 3.12 1.17 -3.64
CA GLN A 50 2.75 0.07 -2.75
C GLN A 50 1.54 0.49 -1.92
N CYS A 51 0.81 -0.49 -1.38
CA CYS A 51 -0.20 -0.18 -0.39
C CYS A 51 0.50 0.27 0.90
N ALA A 52 0.07 1.40 1.44
CA ALA A 52 0.61 1.99 2.65
C ALA A 52 -0.49 2.13 3.72
N MET A 53 -0.08 1.96 4.98
CA MET A 53 -0.82 2.40 6.15
C MET A 53 0.08 3.28 7.02
N VAL A 54 -0.39 4.48 7.33
CA VAL A 54 0.31 5.44 8.19
C VAL A 54 -0.47 5.59 9.48
N GLU A 55 0.07 5.13 10.60
CA GLU A 55 -0.52 5.29 11.93
C GLU A 55 0.10 6.50 12.63
N VAL A 56 -0.74 7.43 13.08
CA VAL A 56 -0.33 8.61 13.86
C VAL A 56 -0.83 8.47 15.30
N SER A 57 0.12 8.45 16.24
CA SER A 57 -0.13 8.17 17.65
C SER A 57 0.41 9.29 18.55
N THR A 58 -0.34 9.64 19.60
CA THR A 58 0.11 10.53 20.67
C THR A 58 0.33 9.71 21.94
N GLY A 59 1.60 9.49 22.30
CA GLY A 59 1.98 8.51 23.32
C GLY A 59 1.49 7.11 22.92
N PRO A 60 0.77 6.39 23.79
CA PRO A 60 0.25 5.06 23.48
C PRO A 60 -1.10 5.08 22.73
N ARG A 61 -1.65 6.25 22.40
CA ARG A 61 -2.99 6.38 21.81
C ARG A 61 -2.90 6.69 20.33
N ILE A 62 -3.40 5.78 19.50
CA ILE A 62 -3.66 6.06 18.07
C ILE A 62 -4.65 7.22 17.99
N GLN A 63 -4.27 8.25 17.22
CA GLN A 63 -5.15 9.37 16.93
C GLN A 63 -5.96 9.07 15.67
N TYR A 64 -5.27 8.68 14.62
CA TYR A 64 -5.85 8.30 13.34
C TYR A 64 -4.83 7.51 12.52
N MET A 65 -5.32 6.90 11.46
CA MET A 65 -4.56 6.21 10.45
C MET A 65 -4.92 6.74 9.06
N ILE A 66 -4.01 6.58 8.10
CA ILE A 66 -4.20 6.89 6.69
C ILE A 66 -3.91 5.62 5.90
N GLN A 67 -4.70 5.36 4.87
CA GLN A 67 -4.49 4.28 3.91
C GLN A 67 -4.36 4.88 2.51
N GLU A 68 -3.35 4.48 1.74
CA GLU A 68 -3.10 5.03 0.40
C GLU A 68 -2.25 4.09 -0.49
N CYS A 69 -2.25 4.36 -1.80
CA CYS A 69 -1.24 3.88 -2.73
C CYS A 69 -0.08 4.89 -2.72
N SER A 70 1.06 4.50 -2.16
CA SER A 70 2.14 5.44 -1.90
C SER A 70 3.37 5.14 -2.77
N ASN A 71 3.90 6.19 -3.42
CA ASN A 71 5.21 6.16 -4.06
C ASN A 71 6.36 6.16 -3.03
N LEU A 72 6.06 6.55 -1.79
CA LEU A 72 7.04 6.80 -0.74
C LEU A 72 6.70 5.92 0.47
N CYS A 73 6.79 4.61 0.26
CA CYS A 73 6.49 3.61 1.28
C CYS A 73 7.77 2.93 1.78
N ILE A 74 8.21 3.31 2.98
CA ILE A 74 9.31 2.67 3.69
C ILE A 74 8.82 2.26 5.08
N ASN A 75 8.96 0.98 5.41
CA ASN A 75 8.62 0.46 6.75
C ASN A 75 9.50 1.14 7.81
N GLN A 76 8.96 2.17 8.46
CA GLN A 76 9.70 2.99 9.40
C GLN A 76 8.78 3.64 10.43
N THR A 77 9.29 3.77 11.65
CA THR A 77 8.64 4.52 12.73
C THR A 77 9.45 5.76 13.04
N PHE A 78 8.80 6.91 13.01
CA PHE A 78 9.36 8.20 13.43
C PHE A 78 8.71 8.60 14.74
N THR A 79 9.51 9.05 15.69
CA THR A 79 9.00 9.55 16.96
C THR A 79 9.63 10.90 17.26
N GLU A 80 8.80 11.92 17.41
CA GLU A 80 9.21 13.24 17.89
C GLU A 80 8.38 13.62 19.11
N LYS A 81 9.06 13.76 20.26
CA LYS A 81 8.43 14.01 21.58
C LYS A 81 7.37 12.95 21.91
N TYR A 82 6.09 13.31 21.78
CA TYR A 82 4.95 12.46 22.08
C TYR A 82 4.22 12.00 20.82
N ILE A 83 4.64 12.42 19.63
CA ILE A 83 4.02 12.04 18.37
C ILE A 83 4.85 10.92 17.75
N THR A 84 4.18 9.82 17.43
CA THR A 84 4.74 8.69 16.71
C THR A 84 4.01 8.56 15.37
N VAL A 85 4.77 8.44 14.28
CA VAL A 85 4.26 8.17 12.94
C VAL A 85 4.86 6.85 12.48
N LYS A 86 4.04 5.83 12.27
CA LYS A 86 4.46 4.51 11.82
C LYS A 86 3.97 4.26 10.41
N TYR A 87 4.91 4.13 9.48
CA TYR A 87 4.65 3.71 8.11
C TYR A 87 4.75 2.19 8.01
N THR A 88 3.68 1.56 7.50
CA THR A 88 3.60 0.13 7.19
C THR A 88 3.30 -0.04 5.70
N CYS A 89 4.11 -0.85 5.02
CA CYS A 89 4.10 -1.02 3.58
C CYS A 89 3.92 -2.49 3.20
N CYS A 90 3.11 -2.74 2.17
CA CYS A 90 2.89 -4.07 1.64
C CYS A 90 2.62 -4.03 0.13
N ASN A 91 3.07 -5.06 -0.57
CA ASN A 91 3.05 -5.15 -2.04
C ASN A 91 2.83 -6.57 -2.56
N ASN A 92 2.31 -7.45 -1.71
CA ASN A 92 2.22 -8.88 -1.94
C ASN A 92 0.80 -9.32 -2.35
N THR A 93 -0.24 -8.62 -1.89
CA THR A 93 -1.64 -8.91 -2.23
C THR A 93 -2.48 -7.63 -2.19
N SER A 94 -3.56 -7.57 -2.97
CA SER A 94 -4.54 -6.47 -2.86
C SER A 94 -5.10 -6.38 -1.43
N PHE A 95 -5.44 -5.16 -1.02
CA PHE A 95 -6.04 -4.82 0.27
C PHE A 95 -5.19 -5.19 1.48
N CYS A 96 -3.87 -5.30 1.31
CA CYS A 96 -2.96 -5.68 2.39
C CYS A 96 -2.77 -4.58 3.45
N ASN A 97 -3.12 -3.32 3.16
CA ASN A 97 -3.00 -2.20 4.08
C ASN A 97 -4.18 -2.07 5.05
N GLN A 98 -4.67 -3.20 5.56
CA GLN A 98 -5.68 -3.23 6.61
C GLN A 98 -5.08 -2.83 7.97
N PRO A 99 -5.86 -2.17 8.86
CA PRO A 99 -5.46 -1.92 10.25
C PRO A 99 -5.22 -3.19 11.06
#